data_AF-A0A6F8XWI5-F1
#
_entry.id   AF-A0A6F8XWI5-F1
#
_cell.length_a   1.000
_cell.length_b   1.000
_cell.length_c   1.000
_cell.angle_alpha   90.00
_cell.angle_beta   90.00
_cell.angle_gamma   90.00
#
_symmetry.space_group_name_H-M   'P 1'
#
loop_
_entity.id
_entity.type
_entity.pdbx_description
1 polymer ?
#
loop_
_entity_poly.entity_id
_entity_poly.type
_entity_poly.pdbx_seq_one_letter_code
_entity_poly.pdbx_strand_id
1 'polypeptide(L)' 'MAAERILPTVGVVEAVDPQSCLLHTGSNSLDELAIYLGLFDLPFTVHEPPELITRIRAVAARLTDAVR' A
#
# COMPACT_ATOMS: atom_id res chain seq x y z
N MET A 1 2.55 -5.20 15.51
CA MET A 1 2.76 -5.95 14.22
C MET A 1 1.85 -5.34 13.15
N ALA A 2 2.17 -5.41 11.84
CA ALA A 2 1.32 -4.81 10.78
C ALA A 2 -0.15 -5.27 10.86
N ALA A 3 -0.37 -6.53 11.27
CA ALA A 3 -1.69 -7.11 11.52
C ALA A 3 -2.55 -6.37 12.58
N GLU A 4 -1.95 -5.60 13.51
CA GLU A 4 -2.70 -4.82 14.50
C GLU A 4 -3.16 -3.46 13.96
N ARG A 5 -2.53 -2.97 12.87
CA ARG A 5 -2.84 -1.67 12.25
C ARG A 5 -3.75 -1.78 11.04
N ILE A 6 -3.85 -2.97 10.43
CA ILE A 6 -4.66 -3.22 9.24
C ILE A 6 -5.99 -3.83 9.69
N LEU A 7 -7.08 -3.09 9.51
CA LEU A 7 -8.42 -3.59 9.81
C LEU A 7 -8.76 -4.77 8.86
N PRO A 8 -9.51 -5.78 9.30
CA PRO A 8 -9.94 -6.89 8.43
C PRO A 8 -10.71 -6.44 7.18
N THR A 9 -11.32 -5.24 7.22
CA THR A 9 -12.02 -4.63 6.08
C THR A 9 -11.10 -4.09 5.00
N VAL A 10 -9.80 -3.92 5.30
CA VAL A 10 -8.79 -3.36 4.40
C VAL A 10 -8.10 -4.45 3.57
N GLY A 11 -7.98 -5.65 4.11
CA GLY A 11 -7.34 -6.77 3.44
C GLY A 11 -7.03 -7.92 4.38
N VAL A 12 -6.44 -8.96 3.84
CA VAL A 12 -5.98 -10.15 4.58
C VAL A 12 -4.48 -10.03 4.80
N VAL A 13 -4.03 -10.18 6.04
CA VAL A 13 -2.61 -10.19 6.41
C VAL A 13 -2.17 -11.63 6.67
N GLU A 14 -1.16 -12.08 5.95
CA GLU A 14 -0.54 -13.40 6.11
C GLU A 14 0.87 -13.23 6.69
N ALA A 15 1.18 -13.95 7.77
CA ALA A 15 2.53 -13.92 8.35
C ALA A 15 3.49 -14.69 7.44
N VAL A 16 4.58 -14.03 7.01
CA VAL A 16 5.62 -14.66 6.18
C VAL A 16 6.78 -15.11 7.06
N ASP A 17 7.21 -14.24 7.99
CA ASP A 17 8.27 -14.51 8.96
C ASP A 17 8.04 -13.68 10.25
N PRO A 18 8.88 -13.81 11.30
CA PRO A 18 8.69 -13.08 12.55
C PRO A 18 8.75 -11.55 12.44
N GLN A 19 9.23 -11.00 11.33
CA GLN A 19 9.47 -9.57 11.09
C GLN A 19 8.70 -9.03 9.87
N SER A 20 8.07 -9.90 9.06
CA SER A 20 7.37 -9.50 7.83
C SER A 20 6.02 -10.21 7.66
N CYS A 21 5.09 -9.51 6.99
CA CYS A 21 3.79 -10.05 6.63
C CYS A 21 3.47 -9.65 5.19
N LEU A 22 2.71 -10.50 4.50
CA LEU A 22 2.14 -10.22 3.19
C LEU A 22 0.73 -9.66 3.40
N LEU A 23 0.42 -8.55 2.74
CA LEU A 23 -0.91 -7.96 2.75
C LEU A 23 -1.57 -8.21 1.38
N HIS A 24 -2.67 -8.95 1.40
CA HIS A 24 -3.59 -9.06 0.27
C HIS A 24 -4.67 -8.00 0.40
N THR A 25 -4.61 -6.99 -0.45
CA THR A 25 -5.58 -5.89 -0.49
C THR A 25 -5.89 -5.51 -1.93
N GLY A 26 -7.03 -4.85 -2.11
CA GLY A 26 -7.49 -4.38 -3.42
C GLY A 26 -8.44 -3.22 -3.26
N SER A 27 -8.65 -2.50 -4.35
CA SER A 27 -9.66 -1.46 -4.49
C SER A 27 -10.22 -1.53 -5.91
N ASN A 28 -11.38 -0.90 -6.12
CA ASN A 28 -11.94 -0.66 -7.44
C ASN A 28 -11.13 0.37 -8.26
N SER A 29 -10.12 1.00 -7.66
CA SER A 29 -9.25 1.99 -8.31
C SER A 29 -7.81 1.91 -7.80
N LEU A 30 -6.84 1.86 -8.73
CA LEU A 30 -5.42 1.94 -8.39
C LEU A 30 -5.04 3.28 -7.76
N ASP A 31 -5.79 4.35 -8.05
CA ASP A 31 -5.60 5.66 -7.41
C ASP A 31 -5.96 5.62 -5.94
N GLU A 32 -7.15 5.11 -5.64
CA GLU A 32 -7.64 4.98 -4.29
C GLU A 32 -6.72 4.07 -3.46
N LEU A 33 -6.32 2.93 -4.05
CA LEU A 33 -5.38 2.02 -3.39
C LEU A 33 -4.03 2.69 -3.09
N ALA A 34 -3.46 3.42 -4.06
CA ALA A 34 -2.18 4.11 -3.87
C ALA A 34 -2.24 5.13 -2.71
N ILE A 35 -3.35 5.87 -2.58
CA ILE A 35 -3.55 6.81 -1.49
C ILE A 35 -3.71 6.08 -0.15
N TYR A 36 -4.56 5.06 -0.06
CA TYR A 36 -4.76 4.32 1.19
C TYR A 36 -3.49 3.63 1.68
N LEU A 37 -2.71 3.03 0.78
CA LEU A 37 -1.42 2.43 1.14
C LEU A 37 -0.45 3.48 1.69
N GLY A 38 -0.44 4.69 1.13
CA GLY A 38 0.36 5.81 1.64
C GLY A 38 -0.07 6.25 3.06
N LEU A 39 -1.34 6.06 3.42
CA LEU A 39 -1.86 6.40 4.75
C LEU A 39 -1.56 5.35 5.83
N PHE A 40 -1.09 4.15 5.47
CA PHE A 40 -0.75 3.12 6.46
C PHE A 40 0.46 3.49 7.32
N ASP A 41 1.29 4.43 6.88
CA ASP A 41 2.46 4.92 7.61
C ASP A 41 3.34 3.74 8.09
N LEU A 42 3.60 2.84 7.14
CA LEU A 42 4.41 1.64 7.28
C LEU A 42 5.27 1.49 6.02
N PRO A 43 6.51 0.98 6.14
CA PRO A 43 7.26 0.56 4.97
C PRO A 43 6.57 -0.65 4.33
N PHE A 44 6.35 -0.59 3.01
CA PHE A 44 5.81 -1.72 2.24
C PHE A 44 6.48 -1.80 0.87
N THR A 45 6.44 -2.99 0.28
CA THR A 45 6.85 -3.23 -1.11
C THR A 45 5.67 -3.82 -1.85
N VAL A 46 5.33 -3.24 -3.00
CA VAL A 46 4.28 -3.80 -3.87
C VAL A 46 4.89 -4.90 -4.72
N HIS A 47 4.38 -6.11 -4.58
CA HIS A 47 4.76 -7.26 -5.40
C HIS A 47 3.98 -7.29 -6.72
N GLU A 48 2.67 -7.07 -6.64
CA GLU A 48 1.76 -7.07 -7.78
C GLU A 48 0.52 -6.22 -7.47
N PRO A 49 -0.21 -5.75 -8.50
CA PRO A 49 0.16 -5.80 -9.92
C PRO A 49 1.19 -4.70 -10.29
N PRO A 50 2.02 -4.88 -11.33
CA PRO A 50 3.05 -3.89 -11.72
C PRO A 50 2.47 -2.51 -12.09
N GLU A 51 1.20 -2.46 -12.51
CA GLU A 51 0.45 -1.24 -12.77
C GLU A 51 0.28 -0.40 -11.50
N LEU A 52 0.15 -1.03 -10.32
CA LEU A 52 0.09 -0.33 -9.04
C LEU A 52 1.41 0.36 -8.71
N ILE A 53 2.54 -0.28 -9.00
CA ILE A 53 3.88 0.33 -8.84
C ILE A 53 3.97 1.61 -9.68
N THR A 54 3.54 1.51 -10.94
CA THR A 54 3.52 2.65 -11.86
C THR A 54 2.61 3.77 -11.34
N ARG A 55 1.44 3.43 -10.80
CA ARG A 55 0.50 4.42 -10.27
C ARG A 55 1.01 5.11 -9.01
N ILE A 56 1.57 4.37 -8.06
CA ILE A 56 2.17 4.93 -6.83
C ILE A 56 3.27 5.93 -7.19
N ARG A 57 4.15 5.60 -8.15
CA ARG A 57 5.19 6.54 -8.62
C ARG A 57 4.59 7.84 -9.16
N ALA A 58 3.53 7.75 -9.96
CA ALA A 58 2.88 8.93 -10.53
C ALA A 58 2.18 9.79 -9.47
N VAL A 59 1.54 9.17 -8.47
CA VAL A 59 0.93 9.89 -7.33
C VAL A 59 2.00 10.54 -6.46
N ALA A 60 3.06 9.82 -6.12
CA ALA A 60 4.16 10.33 -5.31
C ALA A 60 4.85 11.53 -5.97
N ALA A 61 5.13 11.47 -7.28
CA ALA A 61 5.69 12.59 -8.03
C ALA A 61 4.79 13.83 -7.94
N ARG A 62 3.48 13.66 -8.18
CA ARG A 62 2.50 14.74 -8.11
C ARG A 62 2.41 15.39 -6.73
N LEU A 63 2.39 14.59 -5.67
CA LEU A 63 2.35 15.09 -4.29
C LEU A 63 3.65 15.81 -3.91
N THR A 64 4.79 15.32 -4.38
CA THR A 64 6.09 15.97 -4.17
C THR A 64 6.16 17.31 -4.89
N ASP A 65 5.69 17.37 -6.14
CA ASP A 65 5.67 18.62 -6.92
C ASP A 65 4.73 19.68 -6.32
N ALA A 66 3.67 19.26 -5.63
CA ALA A 66 2.69 20.17 -5.02
C ALA A 66 3.23 20.93 -3.79
N VAL A 67 4.33 20.48 -3.20
CA VAL A 67 4.96 21.10 -2.02
C VAL A 67 6.28 21.81 -2.35
N ARG A 68 6.54 22.06 -3.64
CA ARG A 68 7.72 22.79 -4.14
C ARG A 68 7.53 24.32 -4.06
#